data_AF-A0A1Z9BGB6-F1
#
_entry.id   AF-A0A1Z9BGB6-F1
#
_cell.length_a   1.000
_cell.length_b   1.000
_cell.length_c   1.000
_cell.angle_alpha   90.00
_cell.angle_beta   90.00
_cell.angle_gamma   90.00
#
_symmetry.space_group_name_H-M   'P 1'
#
loop_
_entity.id
_entity.type
_entity.pdbx_description
1 polymer ?
#
loop_
_entity_poly.entity_id
_entity_poly.type
_entity_poly.pdbx_seq_one_letter_code
_entity_poly.pdbx_strand_id
1 'polypeptide(L)'
;WTITGADIGSDTLTGFKRIEFNDGVLALDIDAGDTAGQAYRLYQAAFARTPDMPGVSYHMNDMEGNGLALENVANNFIASPEFKTKYGDSPSDDEFIDLLYQNVLGRSADDDGLAFYKNHFNEGTMTRAAALIGFAESPENISLVAPQIEDGIWLAS
;
A
#
# COMPACT_ATOMS: atom_id res chain seq x y z
N TRP A 1 -6.52 16.67 24.28
CA TRP A 1 -7.96 16.72 24.57
C TRP A 1 -8.32 15.41 25.23
N THR A 2 -9.07 15.43 26.33
CA THR A 2 -9.50 14.21 27.02
C THR A 2 -11.02 14.11 26.86
N ILE A 3 -11.49 13.02 26.26
CA ILE A 3 -12.92 12.69 26.24
C ILE A 3 -13.19 11.86 27.50
N THR A 4 -14.08 12.36 28.35
CA THR A 4 -14.50 11.69 29.59
C THR A 4 -16.02 11.78 29.70
N GLY A 5 -16.69 10.65 29.90
CA GLY A 5 -18.13 10.57 30.15
C GLY A 5 -18.43 9.42 31.11
N ALA A 6 -19.33 9.66 32.06
CA ALA A 6 -19.81 8.64 33.01
C ALA A 6 -21.24 8.16 32.69
N ASP A 7 -21.89 8.79 31.70
CA ASP A 7 -23.24 8.52 31.25
C ASP A 7 -23.25 7.82 29.88
N ILE A 8 -24.35 7.14 29.56
CA ILE A 8 -24.55 6.53 28.24
C ILE A 8 -24.75 7.65 27.21
N GLY A 9 -23.85 7.73 26.23
CA GLY A 9 -23.90 8.73 25.17
C GLY A 9 -22.94 8.38 24.02
N SER A 10 -22.89 9.25 23.02
CA SER A 10 -21.97 9.15 21.89
C SER A 10 -21.13 10.41 21.79
N ASP A 11 -19.81 10.24 21.69
CA ASP A 11 -18.91 11.31 21.26
C ASP A 11 -18.78 11.31 19.72
N THR A 12 -18.54 12.48 19.13
CA THR A 12 -18.33 12.62 17.69
C THR A 12 -16.99 13.27 17.43
N LEU A 13 -16.13 12.57 16.68
CA LEU A 13 -14.84 13.05 16.20
C LEU A 13 -14.93 13.28 14.70
N THR A 14 -14.57 14.47 14.22
CA THR A 14 -14.62 14.82 12.78
C THR A 14 -13.32 15.47 12.33
N GLY A 15 -12.85 15.12 11.12
CA GLY A 15 -11.68 15.76 10.52
C GLY A 15 -10.33 15.29 11.08
N PHE A 16 -10.28 14.08 11.64
CA PHE A 16 -9.05 13.47 12.18
C PHE A 16 -8.65 12.26 11.34
N LYS A 17 -7.33 12.06 11.20
CA LYS A 17 -6.74 10.87 10.56
C LYS A 17 -6.16 9.88 11.57
N ARG A 18 -5.94 10.29 12.81
CA ARG A 18 -5.32 9.48 13.86
C ARG A 18 -6.14 9.57 15.13
N ILE A 19 -6.33 8.44 15.81
CA ILE A 19 -6.85 8.37 17.18
C ILE A 19 -5.81 7.63 18.03
N GLU A 20 -5.23 8.32 19.00
CA GLU A 20 -4.19 7.76 19.88
C GLU A 20 -4.83 7.23 21.18
N PHE A 21 -4.39 6.03 21.57
CA PHE A 21 -4.75 5.34 22.80
C PHE A 21 -3.46 5.01 23.57
N ASN A 22 -3.61 4.50 24.79
CA ASN A 22 -2.46 4.14 25.63
C ASN A 22 -1.63 2.97 25.07
N ASP A 23 -2.21 2.17 24.17
CA ASP A 23 -1.63 0.94 23.61
C ASP A 23 -1.46 0.96 22.08
N GLY A 24 -1.74 2.10 21.44
CA GLY A 24 -1.55 2.25 20.01
C GLY A 24 -2.27 3.42 19.37
N VAL A 25 -2.17 3.49 18.05
CA VAL A 25 -2.78 4.53 17.23
C VAL A 25 -3.65 3.87 16.15
N LEU A 26 -4.90 4.30 16.06
CA LEU A 26 -5.77 3.96 14.93
C LEU A 26 -5.58 5.00 13.82
N ALA A 27 -5.13 4.55 12.65
CA ALA A 27 -5.04 5.36 11.44
C ALA A 27 -6.29 5.19 10.57
N LEU A 28 -6.93 6.30 10.20
CA LEU A 28 -8.22 6.35 9.50
C LEU A 28 -8.11 6.84 8.05
N ASP A 29 -6.95 7.33 7.63
CA ASP A 29 -6.67 7.81 6.27
C ASP A 29 -6.31 6.62 5.37
N ILE A 30 -7.32 5.79 5.12
CA ILE A 30 -7.23 4.54 4.38
C ILE A 30 -7.58 4.71 2.89
N ASP A 31 -8.04 5.89 2.49
CA ASP A 31 -8.49 6.14 1.12
C ASP A 31 -7.33 6.20 0.11
N ALA A 32 -7.68 6.29 -1.17
CA ALA A 32 -6.71 6.45 -2.26
C ALA A 32 -5.90 7.75 -2.07
N GLY A 33 -4.57 7.66 -2.12
CA GLY A 33 -3.70 8.82 -1.90
C GLY A 33 -3.42 9.18 -0.45
N ASP A 34 -4.08 8.54 0.51
CA ASP A 34 -3.79 8.73 1.93
C ASP A 34 -2.70 7.77 2.42
N THR A 35 -1.87 8.24 3.36
CA THR A 35 -0.60 7.57 3.70
C THR A 35 -0.77 6.18 4.28
N ALA A 36 -1.73 5.98 5.21
CA ALA A 36 -1.93 4.67 5.83
C ALA A 36 -2.44 3.65 4.81
N GLY A 37 -3.42 4.06 3.99
CA GLY A 37 -3.91 3.26 2.86
C GLY A 37 -2.79 2.91 1.88
N GLN A 38 -1.97 3.87 1.48
CA GLN A 38 -0.84 3.66 0.58
C GLN A 38 0.21 2.71 1.16
N ALA A 39 0.57 2.86 2.43
CA ALA A 39 1.52 1.97 3.09
C ALA A 39 1.03 0.52 3.06
N TYR A 40 -0.23 0.29 3.42
CA TYR A 40 -0.83 -1.04 3.42
C TYR A 40 -0.91 -1.63 2.00
N ARG A 41 -1.47 -0.87 1.05
CA ARG A 41 -1.69 -1.36 -0.32
C ARG A 41 -0.40 -1.61 -1.06
N LEU A 42 0.60 -0.74 -0.90
CA LEU A 42 1.91 -0.92 -1.53
C LEU A 42 2.64 -2.15 -0.95
N TYR A 43 2.59 -2.33 0.37
CA TYR A 43 3.16 -3.52 1.02
C TYR A 43 2.48 -4.80 0.54
N GLN A 44 1.15 -4.81 0.51
CA GLN A 44 0.36 -5.95 0.03
C GLN A 44 0.73 -6.26 -1.43
N ALA A 45 0.72 -5.25 -2.30
CA ALA A 45 1.06 -5.41 -3.71
C ALA A 45 2.50 -5.91 -3.94
N ALA A 46 3.45 -5.43 -3.13
CA ALA A 46 4.85 -5.82 -3.22
C ALA A 46 5.08 -7.29 -2.85
N PHE A 47 4.33 -7.84 -1.91
CA PHE A 47 4.63 -9.16 -1.33
C PHE A 47 3.52 -10.21 -1.48
N ALA A 48 2.39 -9.84 -2.08
CA ALA A 48 1.24 -10.70 -2.33
C ALA A 48 0.71 -11.38 -1.05
N ARG A 49 0.67 -10.63 0.06
CA ARG A 49 0.18 -11.11 1.36
C ARG A 49 -0.38 -9.97 2.19
N THR A 50 -1.19 -10.30 3.18
CA THR A 50 -1.56 -9.36 4.25
C THR A 50 -0.28 -8.81 4.90
N PRO A 51 -0.10 -7.48 4.92
CA PRO A 51 1.03 -6.85 5.60
C PRO A 51 1.05 -7.16 7.10
N ASP A 52 2.22 -7.21 7.70
CA ASP A 52 2.33 -7.12 9.15
C ASP A 52 2.23 -5.66 9.60
N MET A 53 1.50 -5.41 10.69
CA MET A 53 1.25 -4.04 11.16
C MET A 53 2.53 -3.28 11.58
N PRO A 54 3.56 -3.91 12.17
CA PRO A 54 4.85 -3.24 12.39
C PRO A 54 5.49 -2.72 11.09
N GLY A 55 5.46 -3.51 10.01
CA GLY A 55 5.93 -3.09 8.69
C GLY A 55 5.11 -1.95 8.10
N VAL A 56 3.78 -1.99 8.22
CA VAL A 56 2.91 -0.88 7.78
C VAL A 56 3.25 0.39 8.58
N SER A 57 3.34 0.29 9.91
CA SER A 57 3.72 1.40 10.79
C SER A 57 5.08 2.00 10.40
N TYR A 58 6.06 1.16 10.10
CA TYR A 58 7.38 1.59 9.67
C TYR A 58 7.32 2.43 8.38
N HIS A 59 6.64 1.95 7.35
CA HIS A 59 6.54 2.67 6.08
C HIS A 59 5.65 3.91 6.15
N MET A 60 4.60 3.89 6.99
CA MET A 60 3.84 5.09 7.31
C MET A 60 4.74 6.16 7.95
N ASN A 61 5.55 5.79 8.95
CA ASN A 61 6.47 6.72 9.59
C ASN A 61 7.54 7.24 8.62
N ASP A 62 8.04 6.40 7.70
CA ASP A 62 8.96 6.86 6.65
C ASP A 62 8.32 7.95 5.78
N MET A 63 7.06 7.81 5.42
CA MET A 63 6.37 8.79 4.57
C MET A 63 5.97 10.06 5.35
N GLU A 64 5.38 9.92 6.54
CA GLU A 64 4.83 11.05 7.31
C GLU A 64 5.88 11.76 8.16
N GLY A 65 6.70 10.98 8.87
CA GLY A 65 7.69 11.50 9.81
C GLY A 65 9.00 11.88 9.12
N ASN A 66 9.47 11.04 8.20
CA ASN A 66 10.75 11.24 7.52
C ASN A 66 10.60 11.94 6.15
N GLY A 67 9.38 12.07 5.61
CA GLY A 67 9.12 12.72 4.33
C GLY A 67 9.59 11.92 3.11
N LEU A 68 9.75 10.61 3.25
CA LEU A 68 10.16 9.73 2.17
C LEU A 68 9.04 9.63 1.13
N ALA A 69 9.35 9.85 -0.15
CA ALA A 69 8.36 9.71 -1.20
C ALA A 69 7.92 8.25 -1.38
N LEU A 70 6.65 8.03 -1.73
CA LEU A 70 6.09 6.69 -1.98
C LEU A 70 6.91 5.90 -3.02
N GLU A 71 7.44 6.58 -4.05
CA GLU A 71 8.31 5.95 -5.05
C GLU A 71 9.60 5.40 -4.46
N ASN A 72 10.18 6.05 -3.45
CA ASN A 72 11.34 5.52 -2.73
C ASN A 72 10.97 4.31 -1.89
N VAL A 73 9.79 4.29 -1.26
CA VAL A 73 9.29 3.12 -0.53
C VAL A 73 9.09 1.93 -1.50
N ALA A 74 8.48 2.18 -2.67
CA ALA A 74 8.29 1.15 -3.71
C ALA A 74 9.63 0.60 -4.22
N ASN A 75 10.63 1.46 -4.44
CA ASN A 75 11.98 1.04 -4.81
C ASN A 75 12.63 0.18 -3.72
N ASN A 76 12.45 0.52 -2.44
CA ASN A 76 12.97 -0.28 -1.32
C ASN A 76 12.32 -1.67 -1.28
N PHE A 77 11.01 -1.76 -1.53
CA PHE A 77 10.35 -3.05 -1.68
C PHE A 77 10.93 -3.85 -2.84
N ILE A 78 11.02 -3.27 -4.04
CA ILE A 78 11.57 -3.95 -5.23
C ILE A 78 13.01 -4.45 -5.00
N ALA A 79 13.82 -3.67 -4.27
CA ALA A 79 15.19 -4.04 -3.95
C ALA A 79 15.31 -5.15 -2.88
N SER A 80 14.23 -5.42 -2.13
CA SER A 80 14.24 -6.34 -1.00
C SER A 80 14.40 -7.82 -1.41
N PRO A 81 14.99 -8.67 -0.54
CA PRO A 81 15.05 -10.11 -0.79
C PRO A 81 13.68 -10.79 -0.94
N GLU A 82 12.66 -10.31 -0.21
CA GLU A 82 11.31 -10.87 -0.28
C GLU A 82 10.68 -10.60 -1.66
N PHE A 83 10.83 -9.39 -2.20
CA PHE A 83 10.34 -9.07 -3.54
C PHE A 83 11.05 -9.90 -4.60
N LYS A 84 12.37 -10.04 -4.52
CA LYS A 84 13.14 -10.91 -5.45
C LYS A 84 12.74 -12.38 -5.36
N THR A 85 12.36 -12.86 -4.18
CA THR A 85 11.82 -14.21 -4.01
C THR A 85 10.47 -14.38 -4.72
N LYS A 86 9.64 -13.32 -4.76
CA LYS A 86 8.32 -13.35 -5.40
C LYS A 86 8.35 -13.07 -6.91
N TYR A 87 9.20 -12.15 -7.35
CA TYR A 87 9.24 -11.66 -8.72
C TYR A 87 10.45 -12.14 -9.52
N GLY A 88 11.41 -12.81 -8.88
CA GLY A 88 12.70 -13.16 -9.47
C GLY A 88 13.77 -12.07 -9.25
N ASP A 89 15.04 -12.44 -9.35
CA ASP A 89 16.16 -11.51 -9.16
C ASP A 89 16.23 -10.43 -10.25
N SER A 90 15.91 -10.81 -11.49
CA SER A 90 15.95 -9.96 -12.68
C SER A 90 14.90 -10.40 -13.71
N PRO A 91 13.59 -10.33 -13.41
CA PRO A 91 12.56 -10.69 -14.38
C PRO A 91 12.65 -9.77 -15.60
N SER A 92 12.33 -10.30 -16.77
CA SER A 92 12.01 -9.49 -17.95
C SER A 92 10.81 -8.58 -17.66
N ASP A 93 10.60 -7.57 -18.50
CA ASP A 93 9.47 -6.66 -18.33
C ASP A 93 8.13 -7.38 -18.44
N ASP A 94 7.99 -8.32 -19.38
CA ASP A 94 6.79 -9.14 -19.54
C ASP A 94 6.50 -9.97 -18.27
N GLU A 95 7.52 -10.66 -17.75
CA GLU A 95 7.40 -11.44 -16.51
C GLU A 95 7.04 -10.55 -15.32
N PHE A 96 7.69 -9.38 -15.20
CA PHE A 96 7.41 -8.44 -14.12
C PHE A 96 5.96 -7.94 -14.15
N ILE A 97 5.44 -7.60 -15.33
CA ILE A 97 4.06 -7.13 -15.50
C ILE A 97 3.08 -8.26 -15.17
N ASP A 98 3.29 -9.46 -15.71
CA ASP A 98 2.44 -10.62 -15.43
C ASP A 98 2.41 -10.95 -13.94
N LEU A 99 3.55 -10.89 -13.27
CA LEU A 99 3.65 -11.10 -11.82
C LEU A 99 2.91 -10.00 -11.04
N LEU A 100 2.93 -8.73 -11.47
CA LEU A 100 2.13 -7.67 -10.84
C LEU A 100 0.63 -7.97 -10.95
N TYR A 101 0.14 -8.35 -12.13
CA TYR A 101 -1.26 -8.75 -12.30
C TYR A 101 -1.63 -9.93 -11.40
N GLN A 102 -0.79 -10.96 -11.34
CA GLN A 102 -1.06 -12.16 -10.54
C GLN A 102 -1.02 -11.88 -9.04
N ASN A 103 0.03 -11.21 -8.58
CA ASN A 103 0.28 -11.00 -7.16
C ASN A 103 -0.63 -9.93 -6.55
N VAL A 104 -1.00 -8.91 -7.32
CA VAL A 104 -1.80 -7.78 -6.82
C VAL A 104 -3.29 -7.97 -7.11
N LEU A 105 -3.64 -8.45 -8.31
CA LEU A 105 -5.03 -8.52 -8.78
C LEU A 105 -5.59 -9.95 -8.86
N GLY A 106 -4.74 -10.97 -8.63
CA GLY A 106 -5.17 -12.37 -8.64
C GLY A 106 -5.56 -12.91 -10.02
N ARG A 107 -5.12 -12.26 -11.10
CA ARG A 107 -5.44 -12.62 -12.49
C ARG A 107 -4.24 -12.41 -13.41
N SER A 108 -4.27 -12.95 -14.63
CA SER A 108 -3.27 -12.63 -15.65
C SER A 108 -3.54 -11.26 -16.29
N ALA A 109 -2.50 -10.66 -16.88
CA ALA A 109 -2.65 -9.54 -17.78
C ALA A 109 -3.49 -9.95 -19.00
N ASP A 110 -4.32 -9.03 -19.49
CA ASP A 110 -4.84 -9.13 -20.86
C ASP A 110 -3.83 -8.50 -21.84
N ASP A 111 -4.04 -8.72 -23.14
CA ASP A 111 -3.13 -8.27 -24.19
C ASP A 111 -2.94 -6.73 -24.17
N ASP A 112 -4.02 -5.99 -23.93
CA ASP A 112 -4.00 -4.52 -23.90
C ASP A 112 -3.26 -3.99 -22.67
N GLY A 113 -3.51 -4.56 -21.50
CA GLY A 113 -2.86 -4.22 -20.24
C GLY A 113 -1.36 -4.53 -20.28
N LEU A 114 -0.97 -5.69 -20.82
CA LEU A 114 0.44 -6.03 -21.01
C LEU A 114 1.11 -5.05 -21.99
N ALA A 115 0.48 -4.77 -23.14
CA ALA A 115 1.00 -3.83 -24.12
C ALA A 115 1.16 -2.41 -23.55
N PHE A 116 0.22 -1.96 -22.72
CA PHE A 116 0.27 -0.65 -22.05
C PHE A 116 1.56 -0.50 -21.23
N TYR A 117 1.83 -1.40 -20.29
CA TYR A 117 3.01 -1.29 -19.42
C TYR A 117 4.31 -1.49 -20.20
N LYS A 118 4.35 -2.45 -21.13
CA LYS A 118 5.52 -2.67 -22.00
C LYS A 118 5.90 -1.43 -22.80
N ASN A 119 4.94 -0.74 -23.39
CA ASN A 119 5.21 0.47 -24.15
C ASN A 119 5.82 1.56 -23.27
N HIS A 120 5.28 1.77 -22.06
CA HIS A 120 5.84 2.75 -21.13
C HIS A 120 7.25 2.39 -20.63
N PHE A 121 7.55 1.11 -20.43
CA PHE A 121 8.90 0.66 -20.08
C PHE A 121 9.88 0.84 -21.24
N ASN A 122 9.48 0.47 -22.46
CA ASN A 122 10.30 0.65 -23.66
C ASN A 122 10.61 2.12 -23.96
N GLU A 123 9.64 3.01 -23.71
CA GLU A 123 9.81 4.47 -23.89
C GLU A 123 10.53 5.14 -22.70
N GLY A 124 10.74 4.42 -21.60
CA GLY A 124 11.34 4.96 -20.37
C GLY A 124 10.45 5.98 -19.65
N THR A 125 9.14 6.00 -19.94
CA THR A 125 8.17 6.93 -19.37
C THR A 125 7.58 6.43 -18.04
N MET A 126 7.81 5.16 -17.69
CA MET A 126 7.41 4.57 -16.43
C MET A 126 8.53 3.70 -15.83
N THR A 127 8.75 3.85 -14.53
CA THR A 127 9.65 2.98 -13.76
C THR A 127 8.90 1.76 -13.23
N ARG A 128 9.62 0.70 -12.85
CA ARG A 128 9.00 -0.46 -12.17
C ARG A 128 8.36 -0.07 -10.83
N ALA A 129 8.93 0.90 -10.12
CA ALA A 129 8.35 1.45 -8.90
C ALA A 129 7.03 2.18 -9.17
N ALA A 130 6.98 3.01 -10.22
CA ALA A 130 5.76 3.68 -10.65
C ALA A 130 4.68 2.67 -11.09
N ALA A 131 5.06 1.59 -11.79
CA ALA A 131 4.13 0.51 -12.12
C ALA A 131 3.57 -0.17 -10.86
N LEU A 132 4.43 -0.59 -9.93
CA LEU A 132 4.01 -1.20 -8.66
C LEU A 132 3.04 -0.29 -7.87
N ILE A 133 3.33 1.02 -7.79
CA ILE A 133 2.42 2.00 -7.18
C ILE A 133 1.10 2.07 -7.94
N GLY A 134 1.14 2.10 -9.27
CA GLY A 134 -0.05 2.13 -10.11
C GLY A 134 -0.96 0.91 -9.90
N PHE A 135 -0.39 -0.28 -9.70
CA PHE A 135 -1.14 -1.47 -9.31
C PHE A 135 -1.68 -1.36 -7.89
N ALA A 136 -0.85 -0.95 -6.93
CA ALA A 136 -1.23 -0.80 -5.52
C ALA A 136 -2.41 0.17 -5.33
N GLU A 137 -2.38 1.30 -6.04
CA GLU A 137 -3.42 2.34 -5.98
C GLU A 137 -4.46 2.22 -7.11
N SER A 138 -4.49 1.10 -7.83
CA SER A 138 -5.53 0.86 -8.84
C SER A 138 -6.90 0.74 -8.17
N PRO A 139 -8.00 1.18 -8.82
CA PRO A 139 -9.35 1.01 -8.28
C PRO A 139 -9.70 -0.45 -7.95
N GLU A 140 -9.16 -1.39 -8.73
CA GLU A 140 -9.33 -2.84 -8.51
C GLU A 140 -8.65 -3.27 -7.20
N ASN A 141 -7.37 -2.95 -6.99
CA ASN A 141 -6.66 -3.31 -5.77
C ASN A 141 -7.21 -2.58 -4.53
N ILE A 142 -7.61 -1.31 -4.66
CA ILE A 142 -8.30 -0.58 -3.58
C ILE A 142 -9.56 -1.33 -3.17
N SER A 143 -10.36 -1.79 -4.12
CA SER A 143 -11.58 -2.57 -3.83
C SER A 143 -11.27 -3.92 -3.19
N LEU A 144 -10.19 -4.59 -3.60
CA LEU A 144 -9.74 -5.86 -3.01
C LEU A 144 -9.23 -5.69 -1.56
N VAL A 145 -8.61 -4.56 -1.26
CA VAL A 145 -8.04 -4.27 0.06
C VAL A 145 -9.04 -3.62 1.02
N ALA A 146 -10.02 -2.86 0.53
CA ALA A 146 -10.94 -2.09 1.37
C ALA A 146 -11.55 -2.89 2.54
N PRO A 147 -12.05 -4.14 2.36
CA PRO A 147 -12.61 -4.91 3.47
C PRO A 147 -11.60 -5.27 4.59
N GLN A 148 -10.29 -5.18 4.32
CA GLN A 148 -9.23 -5.51 5.28
C GLN A 148 -8.88 -4.34 6.20
N ILE A 149 -9.23 -3.11 5.79
CA ILE A 149 -8.82 -1.88 6.48
C ILE A 149 -10.00 -0.92 6.71
N GLU A 150 -11.25 -1.36 6.51
CA GLU A 150 -12.45 -0.51 6.58
C GLU A 150 -12.66 0.17 7.95
N ASP A 151 -12.21 -0.49 9.03
CA ASP A 151 -12.25 0.04 10.39
C ASP A 151 -11.02 0.90 10.75
N GLY A 152 -10.13 1.13 9.79
CA GLY A 152 -8.83 1.74 9.98
C GLY A 152 -7.69 0.73 10.21
N ILE A 153 -6.47 1.25 10.33
CA ILE A 153 -5.25 0.46 10.53
C ILE A 153 -4.74 0.69 11.95
N TRP A 154 -4.68 -0.38 12.74
CA TRP A 154 -4.17 -0.32 14.11
C TRP A 154 -2.65 -0.45 14.15
N LEU A 155 -2.00 0.55 14.76
CA LEU A 155 -0.55 0.61 14.96
C LEU A 155 -0.25 0.46 16.46
N ALA A 156 0.10 -0.75 16.89
CA ALA A 156 0.43 -1.03 18.29
C ALA A 156 1.71 -0.28 18.74
N SER A 157 1.73 0.17 19.99
CA SER A 157 2.90 0.79 20.66
C SER A 157 3.80 -0.21 21.38
#